data_AF-A0A1V0PDL1-F1
#
_entry.id   AF-A0A1V0PDL1-F1
#
_cell.length_a   1.000
_cell.length_b   1.000
_cell.length_c   1.000
_cell.angle_alpha   90.00
_cell.angle_beta   90.00
_cell.angle_gamma   90.00
#
_symmetry.space_group_name_H-M   'P 1'
#
loop_
_entity.id
_entity.type
_entity.pdbx_description
1 polymer ?
#
loop_
_entity_poly.entity_id
_entity_poly.type
_entity_poly.pdbx_seq_one_letter_code
_entity_poly.pdbx_strand_id
1 'polypeptide(L)'
;MPSSFTQFLKKRFQNQLFDVVSDYVDENINHLDLHSFSVNNIDEYELEEIEIKQVYVDDRPEMSIAFDVLVEASIVVQEYDKHNDSKI
;
A
#
# COMPACT_ATOMS: atom_id res chain seq x y z
N MET A 1 6.17 14.39 -15.78
CA MET A 1 6.73 13.18 -16.43
C MET A 1 7.58 12.45 -15.40
N PRO A 2 7.34 11.16 -15.12
CA PRO A 2 8.22 10.40 -14.22
C PRO A 2 9.62 10.33 -14.83
N SER A 3 10.66 10.43 -13.99
CA SER A 3 12.05 10.28 -14.45
C SER A 3 12.27 8.90 -15.08
N SER A 4 13.26 8.77 -15.98
CA SER A 4 13.62 7.48 -16.57
C SER A 4 13.93 6.42 -15.51
N PHE A 5 14.53 6.83 -14.39
CA PHE A 5 14.81 5.96 -13.25
C PHE A 5 13.52 5.53 -12.52
N THR A 6 12.58 6.45 -12.29
CA THR A 6 11.26 6.10 -11.71
C THR A 6 10.52 5.09 -12.59
N GLN A 7 10.55 5.27 -13.92
CA GLN A 7 9.93 4.32 -14.85
C GLN A 7 10.62 2.95 -14.83
N PHE A 8 11.95 2.93 -14.71
CA PHE A 8 12.71 1.71 -14.52
C PHE A 8 12.30 0.98 -13.24
N LEU A 9 12.20 1.71 -12.12
CA LEU A 9 11.79 1.12 -10.84
C LEU A 9 10.38 0.54 -10.91
N LYS A 10 9.41 1.29 -11.46
CA LYS A 10 8.04 0.78 -11.68
C LYS A 10 8.07 -0.52 -12.49
N LYS A 11 8.76 -0.57 -13.64
CA LYS A 11 8.80 -1.79 -14.46
C LYS A 11 9.49 -2.97 -13.78
N ARG A 12 10.52 -2.73 -12.97
CA ARG A 12 11.36 -3.79 -12.41
C ARG A 12 10.93 -4.28 -11.04
N PHE A 13 10.30 -3.42 -10.25
CA PHE A 13 10.03 -3.64 -8.83
C PHE A 13 8.56 -3.43 -8.43
N GLN A 14 7.62 -3.16 -9.34
CA GLN A 14 6.20 -2.98 -8.98
C GLN A 14 5.67 -4.12 -8.11
N ASN A 15 5.86 -5.38 -8.54
CA ASN A 15 5.36 -6.54 -7.81
C ASN A 15 6.01 -6.66 -6.44
N GLN A 16 7.34 -6.51 -6.37
CA GLN A 16 8.06 -6.59 -5.09
C GLN A 16 7.64 -5.48 -4.12
N LEU A 17 7.41 -4.26 -4.62
CA LEU A 17 6.91 -3.16 -3.79
C LEU A 17 5.48 -3.43 -3.34
N PHE A 18 4.64 -4.00 -4.21
CA PHE A 18 3.27 -4.37 -3.86
C PHE A 18 3.27 -5.44 -2.76
N ASP A 19 4.06 -6.49 -2.91
CA ASP A 19 4.17 -7.57 -1.93
C ASP A 19 4.63 -7.03 -0.56
N VAL A 20 5.67 -6.20 -0.53
CA VAL A 20 6.18 -5.61 0.73
C VAL A 20 5.15 -4.68 1.39
N VAL A 21 4.40 -3.91 0.59
CA VAL A 21 3.34 -3.05 1.13
C VAL A 21 2.16 -3.90 1.63
N SER A 22 1.80 -4.98 0.92
CA SER A 22 0.76 -5.92 1.33
C SER A 22 1.11 -6.55 2.67
N ASP A 23 2.33 -7.09 2.80
CA ASP A 23 2.82 -7.68 4.05
C ASP A 23 2.76 -6.67 5.21
N TYR A 24 3.17 -5.41 4.95
CA TYR A 24 3.09 -4.35 5.96
C TYR A 24 1.65 -4.04 6.38
N VAL A 25 0.71 -3.96 5.42
CA VAL A 25 -0.71 -3.74 5.71
C VAL A 25 -1.26 -4.91 6.52
N ASP A 26 -0.97 -6.16 6.15
CA ASP A 26 -1.43 -7.36 6.86
C ASP A 26 -0.96 -7.38 8.32
N GLU A 27 0.31 -7.05 8.56
CA GLU A 27 0.89 -7.04 9.90
C GLU A 27 0.37 -5.88 10.77
N ASN A 28 -0.11 -4.79 10.15
CA ASN A 28 -0.37 -3.54 10.85
C ASN A 28 -1.79 -2.99 10.69
N ILE A 29 -2.72 -3.69 10.04
CA ILE A 29 -4.05 -3.17 9.71
C ILE A 29 -4.77 -2.56 10.93
N ASN A 30 -4.65 -3.20 12.10
CA ASN A 30 -5.26 -2.73 13.36
C ASN A 30 -4.57 -1.51 13.99
N HIS A 31 -3.36 -1.18 13.53
CA HIS A 31 -2.57 -0.03 13.98
C HIS A 31 -2.55 1.09 12.94
N LEU A 32 -3.01 0.84 11.71
CA LEU A 32 -3.24 1.88 10.74
C LEU A 32 -4.43 2.72 11.18
N ASP A 33 -4.26 4.03 11.20
CA ASP A 33 -5.31 4.99 11.56
C ASP A 33 -6.29 5.16 10.37
N LEU A 34 -6.99 4.07 10.02
CA LEU A 34 -7.94 4.02 8.92
C LEU A 34 -9.30 4.53 9.38
N HIS A 35 -9.76 5.61 8.77
CA HIS A 35 -11.07 6.20 9.04
C HIS A 35 -11.95 6.07 7.81
N SER A 36 -13.13 5.48 8.00
CA SER A 36 -14.18 5.46 7.00
C SER A 36 -15.46 6.07 7.57
N PHE A 37 -16.18 6.83 6.75
CA PHE A 37 -17.50 7.37 7.12
C PHE A 37 -18.62 6.33 6.93
N SER A 38 -18.36 5.24 6.21
CA SER A 38 -19.36 4.23 5.85
C SER A 38 -19.08 2.84 6.42
N VAL A 39 -17.87 2.60 6.94
CA VAL A 39 -17.43 1.33 7.53
C VAL A 39 -17.07 1.63 8.98
N ASN A 40 -17.82 1.07 9.92
CA ASN A 40 -17.60 1.31 11.36
C ASN A 40 -16.64 0.27 11.95
N ASN A 41 -16.73 -0.98 11.49
CA ASN A 41 -15.83 -2.07 11.85
C ASN A 41 -15.23 -2.67 10.57
N ILE A 42 -13.91 -2.75 10.51
CA ILE A 42 -13.21 -3.37 9.38
C ILE A 42 -13.22 -4.88 9.60
N ASP A 43 -14.02 -5.61 8.81
CA ASP A 43 -14.05 -7.07 8.81
C ASP A 43 -13.10 -7.65 7.74
N GLU A 44 -12.99 -6.97 6.61
CA GLU A 44 -12.12 -7.35 5.49
C GLU A 44 -11.43 -6.12 4.92
N TYR A 45 -10.23 -6.32 4.40
CA TYR A 45 -9.45 -5.30 3.73
C TYR A 45 -8.68 -5.90 2.56
N GLU A 46 -8.37 -5.06 1.57
CA GLU A 46 -7.58 -5.44 0.39
C GLU A 46 -6.69 -4.27 -0.02
N LEU A 47 -5.41 -4.55 -0.31
CA LEU A 47 -4.54 -3.59 -0.99
C LEU A 47 -4.93 -3.55 -2.47
N GLU A 48 -5.55 -2.46 -2.90
CA GLU A 48 -6.06 -2.32 -4.28
C GLU A 48 -4.94 -1.92 -5.24
N GLU A 49 -4.15 -0.92 -4.86
CA GLU A 49 -3.08 -0.39 -5.70
C GLU A 49 -1.96 0.25 -4.89
N ILE A 50 -0.81 0.37 -5.55
CA ILE A 50 0.30 1.19 -5.07
C ILE A 50 0.78 2.16 -6.15
N GLU A 51 1.14 3.37 -5.73
CA GLU A 51 1.78 4.37 -6.58
C GLU A 51 3.10 4.84 -5.99
N ILE A 52 4.19 4.72 -6.76
CA ILE A 52 5.44 5.42 -6.44
C ILE A 52 5.24 6.93 -6.66
N LYS A 53 5.20 7.70 -5.58
CA LYS A 53 5.08 9.17 -5.61
C LYS A 53 6.42 9.85 -5.79
N GLN A 54 7.46 9.34 -5.13
CA GLN A 54 8.78 9.93 -5.17
C GLN A 54 9.88 8.88 -5.03
N VAL A 55 11.02 9.16 -5.64
CA VAL A 55 12.24 8.37 -5.50
C VAL A 55 13.35 9.34 -5.13
N TYR A 56 14.00 9.08 -4.01
CA TYR A 56 15.18 9.81 -3.55
C TYR A 56 16.39 8.98 -3.95
N VAL A 57 17.32 9.55 -4.72
CA VAL A 57 18.51 8.85 -5.18
C VAL A 57 19.72 9.43 -4.48
N ASP A 58 20.56 8.55 -3.97
CA ASP A 58 21.84 8.87 -3.35
C ASP A 58 22.95 8.14 -4.11
N ASP A 59 23.85 8.92 -4.71
CA ASP A 59 24.99 8.39 -5.45
C ASP A 59 26.04 7.90 -4.46
N ARG A 60 26.44 6.63 -4.62
CA ARG A 60 27.44 6.01 -3.76
C ARG A 60 28.76 5.79 -4.51
N PRO A 61 29.88 5.66 -3.79
CA PRO A 61 31.16 5.27 -4.39
C PRO A 61 31.05 3.96 -5.20
N GLU A 62 32.07 3.70 -6.02
CA GLU A 62 32.22 2.43 -6.76
C GLU A 62 31.07 2.13 -7.74
N MET A 63 30.46 3.17 -8.33
CA MET A 63 29.35 3.04 -9.29
C MET A 63 28.11 2.36 -8.70
N SER A 64 27.91 2.50 -7.39
CA SER A 64 26.69 2.04 -6.72
C SER A 64 25.73 3.21 -6.51
N ILE A 65 24.45 2.90 -6.41
CA ILE A 65 23.41 3.87 -6.04
C ILE A 65 22.61 3.28 -4.89
N ALA A 66 22.19 4.14 -3.97
CA ALA A 66 21.10 3.85 -3.05
C ALA A 66 19.91 4.70 -3.40
N PHE A 67 18.72 4.23 -3.05
CA PHE A 67 17.52 4.99 -3.25
C PHE A 67 16.46 4.61 -2.23
N ASP A 68 15.66 5.61 -1.89
CA ASP A 68 14.44 5.45 -1.09
C ASP A 68 13.23 5.70 -1.98
N VAL A 69 12.16 4.94 -1.76
CA VAL A 69 10.92 5.03 -2.53
C VAL A 69 9.79 5.43 -1.59
N LEU A 70 9.14 6.57 -1.88
CA LEU A 70 7.89 6.93 -1.26
C LEU A 70 6.75 6.30 -2.07
N VAL A 71 6.01 5.40 -1.42
CA VAL A 71 4.86 4.70 -1.99
C VAL A 71 3.60 5.19 -1.31
N GLU A 72 2.59 5.48 -2.10
CA GLU A 72 1.20 5.65 -1.67
C GLU A 72 0.46 4.35 -1.94
N ALA A 73 -0.36 3.92 -0.98
CA ALA A 73 -1.12 2.67 -1.05
C ALA A 73 -2.61 2.98 -0.89
N SER A 74 -3.43 2.43 -1.78
CA SER A 74 -4.89 2.51 -1.69
C SER A 74 -5.39 1.19 -1.10
N ILE A 75 -6.11 1.28 0.02
CA ILE A 75 -6.65 0.13 0.74
C ILE A 75 -8.17 0.24 0.72
N VAL A 76 -8.83 -0.83 0.29
CA VAL A 76 -10.29 -0.97 0.38
C VAL A 76 -10.62 -1.70 1.67
N VAL A 77 -11.59 -1.18 2.43
CA VAL A 77 -12.09 -1.78 3.67
C VAL A 77 -13.58 -2.05 3.58
N GLN A 78 -14.02 -3.17 4.16
CA GLN A 78 -15.41 -3.63 4.11
C GLN A 78 -15.90 -4.05 5.51
N GLU A 79 -17.18 -3.80 5.78
CA GLU A 79 -17.93 -4.29 6.95
C GLU A 79 -19.00 -5.25 6.46
N TYR A 80 -19.15 -6.39 7.13
CA TYR A 80 -20.25 -7.31 6.88
C TYR A 80 -21.40 -7.01 7.83
N ASP A 81 -22.51 -6.52 7.29
CA ASP A 81 -23.75 -6.43 8.05
C ASP A 81 -24.26 -7.83 8.42
N LYS A 82 -23.98 -8.25 9.66
CA LYS A 82 -24.67 -9.38 10.27
C LYS A 82 -26.11 -8.96 10.54
N HIS A 83 -26.98 -9.11 9.54
CA HIS A 83 -28.41 -9.17 9.77
C HIS A 83 -28.70 -10.38 10.66
N ASN A 84 -28.77 -10.12 11.96
CA ASN A 84 -29.31 -11.07 12.91
C ASN A 84 -30.81 -11.14 12.62
N ASP A 85 -31.22 -12.10 11.78
CA ASP A 85 -32.60 -12.50 11.57
C ASP A 85 -33.14 -13.13 12.87
N SER A 86 -33.30 -12.29 13.89
CA SER A 86 -34.12 -12.61 15.05
C SER A 86 -35.57 -12.50 14.59
N LYS A 87 -36.07 -13.58 13.98
CA LYS A 87 -37.52 -13.78 13.81
C LYS A 87 -38.15 -13.77 15.20
N ILE A 88 -38.88 -12.69 15.50
CA ILE A 88 -39.84 -12.60 16.61
C ILE A 88 -41.16 -13.18 16.15
#